data_AF-A0A3R7B3C1-F1
#
_entry.id   AF-A0A3R7B3C1-F1
#
_cell.length_a   1.000
_cell.length_b   1.000
_cell.length_c   1.000
_cell.angle_alpha   90.00
_cell.angle_beta   90.00
_cell.angle_gamma   90.00
#
_symmetry.space_group_name_H-M   'P 1'
#
loop_
_entity.id
_entity.type
_entity.pdbx_description
1 polymer ?
#
loop_
_entity_poly.entity_id
_entity_poly.type
_entity_poly.pdbx_seq_one_letter_code
_entity_poly.pdbx_strand_id
1 'polypeptide(L)' 'MKISFFSVRKYDKESIIAMHETLGLKHELQFFSHRLKPETALLADGSDAVVIFVNDTANEAVIRKVIF' A
#
# COMPACT_ATOMS: atom_id res chain seq x y z
N MET A 1 7.40 10.14 4.25
CA MET A 1 6.03 9.68 3.99
C MET A 1 5.96 8.19 4.25
N LYS A 2 4.89 7.72 4.86
CA LYS A 2 4.55 6.32 5.05
C LYS A 2 3.64 5.86 3.91
N ILE A 3 4.05 4.80 3.20
CA ILE A 3 3.37 4.28 2.02
C ILE A 3 2.97 2.83 2.26
N SER A 4 1.67 2.56 2.20
CA SER A 4 1.10 1.21 2.38
C SER A 4 0.79 0.57 1.03
N PHE A 5 1.41 -0.57 0.74
CA PHE A 5 1.18 -1.35 -0.47
C PHE A 5 0.32 -2.58 -0.16
N PHE A 6 -0.79 -2.75 -0.87
CA PHE A 6 -1.67 -3.92 -0.77
C PHE A 6 -1.47 -4.88 -1.94
N SER A 7 -1.99 -6.11 -1.79
CA SER A 7 -1.87 -7.17 -2.80
C SER A 7 -0.44 -7.51 -3.22
N VAL A 8 0.54 -7.23 -2.35
CA VAL A 8 1.97 -7.33 -2.68
C VAL A 8 2.40 -8.79 -2.77
N ARG A 9 2.98 -9.17 -3.90
CA ARG A 9 3.70 -10.43 -4.07
C ARG A 9 5.19 -10.24 -3.79
N LYS A 10 5.90 -11.36 -3.66
CA LYS A 10 7.35 -11.38 -3.39
C LYS A 10 8.12 -10.54 -4.43
N TYR A 11 7.80 -10.71 -5.71
CA TYR A 11 8.45 -9.98 -6.79
C TYR A 11 8.19 -8.46 -6.75
N ASP A 12 6.98 -8.04 -6.37
CA ASP A 12 6.64 -6.63 -6.21
C ASP A 12 7.50 -6.00 -5.12
N LYS A 13 7.56 -6.66 -3.95
CA LYS A 13 8.33 -6.18 -2.80
C LYS A 13 9.81 -6.04 -3.14
N GLU A 14 10.39 -7.06 -3.77
CA GLU A 14 11.81 -7.04 -4.15
C GLU A 14 12.12 -5.92 -5.14
N SER A 15 11.27 -5.73 -6.17
CA SER A 15 11.45 -4.66 -7.15
C SER A 15 11.29 -3.26 -6.53
N ILE A 16 10.29 -3.07 -5.67
CA ILE A 16 10.03 -1.78 -4.99
C ILE A 16 11.19 -1.41 -4.05
N ILE A 17 11.69 -2.37 -3.26
CA ILE A 17 12.85 -2.14 -2.37
C ILE A 17 14.08 -1.78 -3.17
N ALA A 18 14.41 -2.55 -4.22
CA ALA A 18 15.56 -2.28 -5.06
C ALA A 18 15.53 -0.87 -5.68
N MET A 19 14.36 -0.44 -6.16
CA MET A 19 14.19 0.92 -6.70
C MET A 19 14.25 2.01 -5.63
N HIS A 20 13.65 1.77 -4.46
CA HIS A 20 13.70 2.70 -3.33
C HIS A 20 15.15 2.96 -2.88
N GLU A 21 15.95 1.91 -2.78
CA GLU A 21 17.38 1.97 -2.45
C GLU A 21 18.19 2.65 -3.56
N THR A 22 17.98 2.26 -4.81
CA THR A 22 18.69 2.83 -5.99
C THR A 22 18.48 4.35 -6.11
N LEU A 23 17.26 4.82 -5.80
CA LEU A 23 16.90 6.23 -5.85
C LEU A 23 17.22 6.97 -4.53
N GLY A 24 17.68 6.29 -3.49
CA GLY A 24 17.99 6.89 -2.19
C GLY A 24 16.77 7.51 -1.50
N LEU A 25 15.59 6.93 -1.69
CA LEU A 25 14.34 7.46 -1.13
C LEU A 25 14.29 7.26 0.40
N LYS A 26 13.58 8.15 1.09
CA LYS A 26 13.44 8.14 2.56
C LYS A 26 12.01 7.89 3.03
N HIS A 27 11.21 7.23 2.20
CA HIS A 27 9.84 6.85 2.55
C HIS A 27 9.84 5.59 3.43
N GLU A 28 8.93 5.54 4.41
CA GLU A 28 8.62 4.31 5.14
C GLU A 28 7.71 3.45 4.27
N LEU A 29 8.10 2.21 4.01
CA LEU A 29 7.34 1.29 3.16
C LEU A 29 6.70 0.19 4.02
N GLN A 30 5.39 0.02 3.87
CA GLN A 30 4.64 -1.07 4.50
C GLN A 30 4.02 -1.95 3.42
N PHE A 31 4.19 -3.27 3.54
CA PHE A 31 3.73 -4.22 2.53
C PHE A 31 2.74 -5.21 3.12
N PHE A 32 1.56 -5.30 2.52
CA PHE A 32 0.51 -6.25 2.87
C PHE A 32 0.26 -7.20 1.70
N SER A 33 0.32 -8.51 1.97
CA SER A 33 -0.05 -9.55 1.00
C SER A 33 -1.57 -9.69 0.81
N HIS A 34 -2.35 -9.13 1.73
CA HIS A 34 -3.81 -9.10 1.67
C HIS A 34 -4.28 -8.06 0.65
N ARG A 35 -5.42 -8.33 0.02
CA ARG A 35 -6.11 -7.34 -0.84
C ARG A 35 -6.63 -6.18 0.00
N LEU A 36 -6.67 -4.98 -0.59
CA LEU A 36 -7.44 -3.88 -0.03
C LEU A 36 -8.93 -4.14 -0.25
N LYS A 37 -9.66 -4.19 0.85
CA LYS A 37 -11.11 -4.40 0.92
C LYS A 37 -11.65 -3.75 2.19
N PRO A 38 -12.97 -3.59 2.37
CA PRO A 38 -13.52 -2.85 3.51
C PRO A 38 -13.03 -3.34 4.88
N GLU A 39 -12.75 -4.63 5.04
CA GLU A 39 -12.25 -5.22 6.28
C GLU A 39 -10.76 -5.00 6.53
N THR A 40 -9.96 -4.76 5.47
CA THR A 40 -8.50 -4.59 5.56
C THR A 40 -8.07 -3.14 5.40
N ALA A 41 -8.97 -2.22 5.06
CA ALA A 41 -8.67 -0.81 4.82
C ALA A 41 -7.98 -0.12 6.01
N LEU A 42 -8.32 -0.50 7.24
CA LEU A 42 -7.69 0.04 8.46
C LEU A 42 -6.20 -0.29 8.60
N LEU A 43 -5.67 -1.25 7.84
CA LEU A 43 -4.22 -1.51 7.80
C LEU A 43 -3.44 -0.33 7.19
N ALA A 44 -4.13 0.56 6.45
CA ALA A 44 -3.54 1.78 5.89
C ALA A 44 -3.53 2.96 6.86
N ASP A 45 -3.99 2.79 8.10
CA ASP A 45 -4.11 3.90 9.06
C ASP A 45 -2.75 4.59 9.31
N GLY A 46 -2.80 5.92 9.32
CA GLY A 46 -1.64 6.81 9.42
C GLY A 46 -0.69 6.80 8.22
N SER A 47 -1.03 6.16 7.10
CA SER A 47 -0.23 6.23 5.87
C SER A 47 -0.57 7.47 5.04
N ASP A 48 0.47 8.12 4.50
CA ASP A 48 0.32 9.29 3.63
C ASP A 48 -0.15 8.89 2.22
N ALA A 49 0.14 7.66 1.80
CA ALA A 49 -0.25 7.12 0.51
C ALA A 49 -0.57 5.62 0.59
N VAL A 50 -1.52 5.19 -0.25
CA VAL A 50 -1.91 3.79 -0.40
C VAL A 50 -1.75 3.36 -1.85
N VAL A 51 -0.97 2.30 -2.07
CA VAL A 51 -0.74 1.69 -3.38
C VAL A 51 -1.52 0.38 -3.45
N ILE A 52 -2.33 0.24 -4.48
CA ILE A 52 -3.23 -0.89 -4.70
C ILE A 52 -2.94 -1.57 -6.03
N PHE A 53 -3.46 -2.78 -6.22
CA PHE A 53 -3.41 -3.51 -7.48
C PHE A 53 -4.81 -3.68 -8.09
N VAL A 54 -4.90 -4.09 -9.36
CA VAL A 54 -6.16 -4.13 -10.12
C VAL A 54 -7.28 -5.00 -9.50
N ASN A 55 -6.92 -5.92 -8.61
CA ASN A 55 -7.86 -6.82 -7.94
C ASN A 55 -8.29 -6.34 -6.55
N ASP A 56 -7.80 -5.17 -6.12
CA ASP A 56 -8.22 -4.51 -4.88
C ASP A 56 -9.53 -3.75 -5.07
N THR A 57 -10.18 -3.41 -3.95
CA THR A 57 -11.44 -2.65 -3.95
C THR A 57 -11.17 -1.18 -3.68
N ALA A 58 -11.39 -0.32 -4.68
CA ALA A 58 -11.31 1.14 -4.56
C ALA A 58 -12.70 1.79 -4.73
N ASN A 59 -13.70 1.29 -4.00
CA ASN A 59 -15.03 1.88 -3.98
C ASN A 59 -15.15 2.96 -2.90
N GLU A 60 -16.27 3.70 -2.90
CA GLU A 60 -16.53 4.77 -1.94
C GLU A 60 -16.30 4.34 -0.48
N ALA A 61 -16.82 3.16 -0.09
CA ALA A 61 -16.72 2.67 1.27
C ALA A 61 -15.27 2.42 1.71
N VAL A 62 -14.39 1.95 0.81
CA VAL A 62 -12.97 1.79 1.10
C VAL A 62 -12.26 3.14 1.10
N ILE A 63 -12.52 3.99 0.10
CA ILE A 63 -11.90 5.31 -0.03
C ILE A 63 -12.14 6.16 1.23
N ARG A 64 -13.37 6.15 1.75
CA ARG A 64 -13.72 6.86 3.01
C ARG A 64 -12.92 6.40 4.23
N LYS A 65 -12.42 5.16 4.24
CA LYS A 65 -11.62 4.60 5.33
C LYS A 65 -10.12 4.85 5.20
N VAL A 66 -9.64 5.25 4.03
CA VAL A 66 -8.21 5.46 3.76
C VAL A 66 -7.86 6.93 3.52
N ILE A 67 -8.87 7.81 3.35
CA ILE A 67 -8.67 9.26 3.16
C ILE A 67 -8.87 10.05 4.48
N PHE A 68 -9.41 9.44 5.54
CA PHE A 68 -9.66 10.11 6.82
C PHE A 68 -9.48 9.18 8.02
#